data_AF-A0A7J6AQV6-F1
#
_entry.id   AF-A0A7J6AQV6-F1
#
_cell.length_a   1.000
_cell.length_b   1.000
_cell.length_c   1.000
_cell.angle_alpha   90.00
_cell.angle_beta   90.00
_cell.angle_gamma   90.00
#
_symmetry.space_group_name_H-M   'P 1'
#
loop_
_entity.id
_entity.type
_entity.pdbx_description
1 polymer ?
#
loop_
_entity_poly.entity_id
_entity_poly.type
_entity_poly.pdbx_seq_one_letter_code
_entity_poly.pdbx_strand_id
1 'polypeptide(L)'
;MEDQTYSVKLYIYDLSKGLARQLSPILLGKQLEGVWHTAIVIHGAEYFFGGQGITHCPPAGTLLGQPDAIVDLGNTEVPKDIFTEYVSSLQESTYRPETYHLFEHNCNTFTSDMAQFLTGRKIPSYITDLPSDVLSTPFGQTLRPLIESVSIAPPTDDSFNGHYGQR
;
A
#
# COMPACT_ATOMS: atom_id res chain seq x y z
N MET A 1 25.73 -18.19 -15.98
CA MET A 1 24.54 -18.33 -15.13
C MET A 1 23.72 -17.09 -15.44
N GLU A 2 22.50 -17.24 -15.95
CA GLU A 2 21.60 -16.09 -16.09
C GLU A 2 21.17 -15.71 -14.69
N ASP A 3 21.36 -14.45 -14.30
CA ASP A 3 20.85 -13.94 -13.04
C ASP A 3 19.32 -14.02 -13.09
N GLN A 4 18.74 -14.81 -12.18
CA GLN A 4 17.29 -14.99 -12.11
C GLN A 4 16.67 -13.70 -11.58
N THR A 5 15.82 -13.08 -12.40
CA THR A 5 15.12 -11.84 -12.03
C THR A 5 13.62 -12.08 -11.82
N TYR A 6 13.01 -11.28 -10.96
CA TYR A 6 11.61 -11.40 -10.54
C TYR A 6 10.87 -10.09 -10.80
N SER A 7 9.72 -10.16 -11.46
CA SER A 7 8.90 -8.98 -11.74
C SER A 7 8.32 -8.39 -10.45
N VAL A 8 8.39 -7.06 -10.34
CA VAL A 8 7.85 -6.28 -9.23
C VAL A 8 6.79 -5.33 -9.78
N LYS A 9 5.60 -5.36 -9.20
CA LYS A 9 4.49 -4.49 -9.59
C LYS A 9 3.96 -3.71 -8.40
N LEU A 10 3.45 -2.52 -8.67
CA LEU A 10 2.67 -1.73 -7.73
C LEU A 10 1.19 -1.85 -8.11
N TYR A 11 0.37 -2.35 -7.19
CA TYR A 11 -1.08 -2.28 -7.30
C TYR A 11 -1.58 -1.00 -6.65
N ILE A 12 -2.50 -0.32 -7.33
CA ILE A 12 -3.05 0.97 -6.90
C ILE A 12 -4.57 0.83 -6.83
N TYR A 13 -5.13 1.24 -5.70
CA TYR A 13 -6.55 1.22 -5.42
C TYR A 13 -7.02 2.62 -5.03
N ASP A 14 -8.16 3.05 -5.56
CA ASP A 14 -8.90 4.20 -5.03
C ASP A 14 -9.91 3.70 -3.98
N LEU A 15 -9.60 3.91 -2.70
CA LEU A 15 -10.48 3.56 -1.59
C LEU A 15 -11.80 4.32 -1.62
N SER A 16 -11.86 5.47 -2.30
CA SER A 16 -13.08 6.26 -2.45
C SER A 16 -13.96 5.79 -3.63
N LYS A 17 -13.45 4.90 -4.50
CA LYS A 17 -14.12 4.43 -5.71
C LYS A 17 -14.70 5.57 -6.56
N GLY A 18 -13.92 6.64 -6.74
CA GLY A 18 -14.25 7.82 -7.52
C GLY A 18 -14.99 8.92 -6.76
N LEU A 19 -15.43 8.68 -5.52
CA LEU A 19 -16.13 9.68 -4.72
C LEU A 19 -15.22 10.85 -4.33
N ALA A 20 -13.94 10.59 -4.05
CA ALA A 20 -13.00 11.67 -3.75
C ALA A 20 -12.89 12.65 -4.92
N ARG A 21 -12.86 12.15 -6.16
CA ARG A 21 -12.85 12.99 -7.36
C ARG A 21 -14.10 13.87 -7.49
N GLN A 22 -15.26 13.35 -7.11
CA GLN A 22 -16.52 14.11 -7.21
C GLN A 22 -16.69 15.13 -6.08
N LEU A 23 -16.26 14.79 -4.86
CA LEU A 23 -16.59 15.57 -3.66
C LEU A 23 -15.45 16.48 -3.20
N SER A 24 -14.19 16.18 -3.55
CA SER A 24 -13.03 16.96 -3.08
C SER A 24 -13.08 18.45 -3.42
N PRO A 25 -13.56 18.92 -4.60
CA PRO A 25 -13.61 20.35 -4.86
C PRO A 25 -14.54 21.10 -3.90
N ILE A 26 -15.64 20.46 -3.50
CA ILE A 26 -16.64 21.05 -2.60
C ILE A 26 -16.17 20.99 -1.15
N LEU A 27 -15.58 19.86 -0.73
CA LEU A 27 -15.18 19.64 0.66
C LEU A 27 -13.83 20.28 1.01
N LEU A 28 -12.87 20.18 0.10
CA LEU A 28 -11.48 20.59 0.32
C LEU A 28 -11.12 21.90 -0.37
N GLY A 29 -11.96 22.39 -1.28
CA GLY A 29 -11.59 23.49 -2.19
C GLY A 29 -10.45 23.11 -3.15
N LYS A 30 -10.16 21.81 -3.28
CA LYS A 30 -9.05 21.26 -4.05
C LYS A 30 -9.48 19.97 -4.73
N GLN A 31 -9.12 19.80 -5.99
CA GLN A 31 -9.37 18.55 -6.72
C GLN A 31 -8.38 17.48 -6.25
N LEU A 32 -8.91 16.38 -5.74
CA LEU A 32 -8.18 15.13 -5.53
C LEU A 32 -8.69 14.10 -6.55
N GLU A 33 -7.80 13.29 -7.10
CA GLU A 33 -8.19 12.26 -8.07
C GLU A 33 -8.64 10.94 -7.43
N GLY A 34 -8.28 10.71 -6.16
CA GLY A 34 -8.61 9.48 -5.43
C GLY A 34 -8.05 9.48 -4.01
N VAL A 35 -8.39 8.45 -3.24
CA VAL A 35 -7.74 8.12 -1.96
C VAL A 35 -6.93 6.85 -2.17
N TRP A 36 -5.63 7.03 -2.35
CA TRP A 36 -4.75 5.95 -2.83
C TRP A 36 -4.34 5.00 -1.72
N HIS A 37 -4.64 3.72 -1.94
CA HIS A 37 -4.01 2.60 -1.26
C HIS A 37 -3.13 1.84 -2.26
N THR A 38 -1.94 1.44 -1.82
CA THR A 38 -1.01 0.70 -2.68
C THR A 38 -0.46 -0.55 -2.02
N ALA A 39 -0.09 -1.52 -2.86
CA ALA A 39 0.55 -2.75 -2.46
C ALA A 39 1.65 -3.16 -3.46
N ILE A 40 2.69 -3.85 -2.96
CA ILE A 40 3.74 -4.44 -3.81
C ILE A 40 3.37 -5.88 -4.14
N VAL A 41 3.44 -6.22 -5.42
CA VAL A 41 3.25 -7.59 -5.90
C VAL A 41 4.58 -8.15 -6.38
N ILE A 42 5.04 -9.20 -5.72
CA ILE A 42 6.29 -9.91 -6.02
C ILE A 42 6.15 -11.36 -5.53
N HIS A 43 6.85 -12.31 -6.16
CA HIS A 43 6.89 -13.72 -5.71
C HIS A 43 5.51 -14.39 -5.60
N GLY A 44 4.55 -13.91 -6.40
CA GLY A 44 3.17 -14.42 -6.43
C GLY A 44 2.29 -13.96 -5.27
N ALA A 45 2.70 -12.96 -4.49
CA ALA A 45 1.93 -12.41 -3.39
C ALA A 45 1.90 -10.88 -3.43
N GLU A 46 0.83 -10.31 -2.89
CA GLU A 46 0.59 -8.88 -2.70
C GLU A 46 0.85 -8.52 -1.24
N TYR A 47 1.72 -7.54 -1.00
CA TYR A 47 2.17 -7.08 0.30
C TYR A 47 1.76 -5.62 0.53
N PHE A 48 1.17 -5.33 1.67
CA PHE A 48 0.76 -3.99 2.06
C PHE A 48 0.90 -3.78 3.56
N PHE A 49 1.01 -2.51 3.97
CA PHE A 49 1.06 -2.11 5.36
C PHE A 49 -0.25 -1.44 5.77
N GLY A 50 -0.79 -1.83 6.92
CA GLY A 50 -2.02 -1.28 7.48
C GLY A 50 -2.02 -1.31 9.01
N GLY A 51 -3.18 -1.08 9.60
CA GLY A 51 -3.37 -1.09 11.06
C GLY A 51 -3.03 -2.40 11.77
N GLN A 52 -2.88 -3.50 11.01
CA GLN A 52 -2.49 -4.82 11.53
C GLN A 52 -1.01 -5.13 11.26
N GLY A 53 -0.21 -4.15 10.80
CA GLY A 53 1.17 -4.37 10.37
C GLY A 53 1.27 -4.73 8.88
N ILE A 54 2.43 -5.25 8.47
CA ILE A 54 2.60 -5.77 7.11
C ILE A 54 1.79 -7.06 6.97
N THR A 55 0.89 -7.10 5.99
CA THR A 55 0.06 -8.25 5.63
C THR A 55 0.32 -8.64 4.19
N HIS A 56 0.05 -9.89 3.84
CA HIS A 56 0.10 -10.34 2.46
C HIS A 56 -1.06 -11.28 2.11
N CYS A 57 -1.39 -11.32 0.82
CA CYS A 57 -2.42 -12.19 0.26
C CYS A 57 -2.08 -12.54 -1.20
N PRO A 58 -2.82 -13.45 -1.87
CA PRO A 58 -2.73 -13.57 -3.31
C PRO A 58 -3.04 -12.23 -4.01
N PRO A 59 -2.48 -11.93 -5.19
CA PRO A 59 -2.74 -10.69 -5.89
C PRO A 59 -4.24 -10.43 -6.11
N ALA A 60 -4.70 -9.23 -5.76
CA ALA A 60 -6.11 -8.83 -5.73
C ALA A 60 -6.98 -9.67 -4.77
N GLY A 61 -6.37 -10.23 -3.71
CA GLY A 61 -7.01 -11.12 -2.73
C GLY A 61 -7.65 -10.43 -1.53
N THR A 62 -7.74 -9.10 -1.52
CA THR A 62 -8.47 -8.35 -0.49
C THR A 62 -9.91 -8.08 -0.94
N LEU A 63 -10.78 -7.65 -0.02
CA LEU A 63 -12.13 -7.20 -0.36
C LEU A 63 -12.17 -5.93 -1.24
N LEU A 64 -11.02 -5.29 -1.52
CA LEU A 64 -10.93 -4.20 -2.50
C LEU A 64 -11.10 -4.71 -3.94
N GLY A 65 -10.92 -6.02 -4.16
CA GLY A 65 -11.01 -6.66 -5.47
C GLY A 65 -9.83 -6.33 -6.38
N GLN A 66 -10.11 -6.14 -7.67
CA GLN A 66 -9.08 -5.80 -8.65
C GLN A 66 -8.53 -4.37 -8.44
N PRO A 67 -7.21 -4.16 -8.65
CA PRO A 67 -6.62 -2.83 -8.58
C PRO A 67 -7.16 -1.93 -9.69
N ASP A 68 -7.31 -0.65 -9.37
CA ASP A 68 -7.73 0.39 -10.31
C ASP A 68 -6.61 0.71 -11.31
N ALA A 69 -5.35 0.51 -10.92
CA ALA A 69 -4.19 0.56 -11.82
C ALA A 69 -3.06 -0.38 -11.37
N ILE A 70 -2.28 -0.85 -12.34
CA ILE A 70 -1.06 -1.64 -12.11
C ILE A 70 0.12 -0.92 -12.76
N VAL A 71 1.16 -0.65 -11.98
CA VAL A 71 2.41 -0.05 -12.46
C VAL A 71 3.53 -1.08 -12.41
N ASP A 72 4.25 -1.23 -13.52
CA ASP A 72 5.44 -2.07 -13.60
C ASP A 72 6.64 -1.34 -13.00
N LEU A 73 7.19 -1.88 -11.90
CA LEU A 73 8.38 -1.33 -11.23
C LEU A 73 9.68 -1.97 -11.75
N GLY A 74 9.60 -2.87 -12.73
CA GLY A 74 10.73 -3.59 -13.30
C GLY A 74 10.97 -4.92 -12.60
N ASN A 75 12.23 -5.34 -12.60
CA ASN A 75 12.62 -6.62 -12.02
C ASN A 75 13.62 -6.42 -10.88
N THR A 76 13.64 -7.37 -9.95
CA THR A 76 14.61 -7.47 -8.88
C THR A 76 15.37 -8.79 -8.97
N GLU A 77 16.59 -8.83 -8.46
CA GLU A 77 17.36 -10.06 -8.26
C GLU A 77 17.15 -10.64 -6.85
N VAL A 78 16.42 -9.93 -5.97
CA VAL A 78 16.20 -10.35 -4.58
C VAL A 78 15.37 -11.64 -4.53
N PRO A 79 15.95 -12.76 -4.06
CA PRO A 79 15.24 -14.02 -3.95
C PRO A 79 14.14 -14.00 -2.87
N LYS A 80 13.20 -14.94 -2.96
CA LYS A 80 12.02 -14.97 -2.09
C LYS A 80 12.34 -15.11 -0.60
N ASP A 81 13.32 -15.94 -0.26
CA ASP A 81 13.80 -16.15 1.11
C ASP A 81 14.38 -14.86 1.70
N ILE A 82 15.29 -14.20 0.98
CA ILE A 82 15.87 -12.91 1.40
C ILE A 82 14.79 -11.83 1.55
N PHE A 83 13.85 -11.78 0.60
CA PHE A 83 12.72 -10.85 0.69
C PHE A 83 11.85 -11.12 1.91
N THR A 84 11.57 -12.38 2.21
CA THR A 84 10.74 -12.77 3.37
C THR A 84 11.42 -12.39 4.67
N GLU A 85 12.72 -12.67 4.82
CA GLU A 85 13.51 -12.26 5.98
C GLU A 85 13.52 -10.74 6.16
N TYR A 86 13.69 -9.99 5.07
CA TYR A 86 13.63 -8.53 5.09
C TYR A 86 12.26 -8.02 5.56
N VAL A 87 11.16 -8.53 5.01
CA VAL A 87 9.80 -8.18 5.44
C VAL A 87 9.57 -8.51 6.91
N SER A 88 10.01 -9.67 7.39
CA SER A 88 9.92 -10.04 8.81
C SER A 88 10.69 -9.06 9.70
N SER A 89 11.90 -8.65 9.29
CA SER A 89 12.68 -7.66 10.04
C SER A 89 11.96 -6.31 10.14
N LEU A 90 11.22 -5.91 9.10
CA LEU A 90 10.42 -4.69 9.09
C LEU A 90 9.19 -4.79 9.98
N GLN A 91 8.51 -5.94 9.98
CA GLN A 91 7.38 -6.22 10.90
C GLN A 91 7.82 -6.10 12.37
N GLU A 92 9.07 -6.46 12.67
CA GLU A 92 9.67 -6.34 14.00
C GLU A 92 10.33 -4.98 14.27
N SER A 93 10.30 -4.03 13.34
CA SER A 93 10.97 -2.74 13.54
C SER A 93 10.08 -1.59 13.08
N THR A 94 10.34 -1.09 11.88
CA THR A 94 9.73 0.12 11.36
C THR A 94 8.24 -0.07 11.08
N TYR A 95 7.79 -1.23 10.62
CA TYR A 95 6.43 -1.46 10.15
C TYR A 95 5.60 -2.34 11.10
N ARG A 96 5.67 -2.03 12.38
CA ARG A 96 4.82 -2.62 13.43
C ARG A 96 3.40 -2.05 13.36
N PRO A 97 2.35 -2.78 13.76
CA PRO A 97 0.96 -2.29 13.73
C PRO A 97 0.77 -0.91 14.39
N GLU A 98 1.45 -0.68 15.52
CA GLU A 98 1.34 0.54 16.32
C GLU A 98 2.02 1.76 15.68
N THR A 99 2.84 1.55 14.66
CA THR A 99 3.55 2.61 13.93
C THR A 99 2.75 3.16 12.76
N TYR A 100 1.58 2.58 12.47
CA TYR A 100 0.72 3.03 11.39
C TYR A 100 0.20 4.44 11.66
N HIS A 101 0.41 5.34 10.70
CA HIS A 101 -0.10 6.70 10.72
C HIS A 101 -0.61 7.09 9.33
N LEU A 102 -1.90 7.43 9.22
CA LEU A 102 -2.55 7.63 7.92
C LEU A 102 -1.84 8.65 7.02
N PHE A 103 -1.22 9.71 7.56
CA PHE A 103 -0.56 10.73 6.76
C PHE A 103 0.95 10.54 6.60
N GLU A 104 1.61 9.93 7.58
CA GLU A 104 3.07 9.97 7.68
C GLU A 104 3.70 8.59 7.45
N HIS A 105 2.97 7.53 7.82
CA HIS A 105 3.50 6.18 7.81
C HIS A 105 2.40 5.17 7.50
N ASN A 106 2.11 5.01 6.21
CA ASN A 106 0.97 4.26 5.72
C ASN A 106 1.42 3.27 4.62
N CYS A 107 0.45 2.62 3.98
CA CYS A 107 0.70 1.72 2.85
C CYS A 107 1.58 2.32 1.73
N ASN A 108 1.44 3.61 1.43
CA ASN A 108 2.20 4.29 0.37
C ASN A 108 3.65 4.55 0.80
N THR A 109 3.89 4.83 2.08
CA THR A 109 5.25 4.89 2.64
C THR A 109 5.93 3.53 2.50
N PHE A 110 5.22 2.46 2.91
CA PHE A 110 5.70 1.09 2.80
C PHE A 110 6.04 0.69 1.36
N THR A 111 5.12 0.89 0.42
CA THR A 111 5.36 0.52 -0.98
C THR A 111 6.44 1.36 -1.65
N SER A 112 6.62 2.62 -1.23
CA SER A 112 7.73 3.46 -1.67
C SER A 112 9.08 2.89 -1.21
N ASP A 113 9.21 2.53 0.06
CA ASP A 113 10.43 1.91 0.60
C ASP A 113 10.72 0.57 -0.07
N MET A 114 9.69 -0.25 -0.29
CA MET A 114 9.83 -1.55 -0.95
C MET A 114 10.22 -1.40 -2.42
N ALA A 115 9.62 -0.46 -3.15
CA ALA A 115 9.99 -0.18 -4.54
C ALA A 115 11.47 0.23 -4.64
N GLN A 116 11.92 1.09 -3.72
CA GLN A 116 13.30 1.55 -3.65
C GLN A 116 14.27 0.40 -3.34
N PHE A 117 13.93 -0.46 -2.36
CA PHE A 117 14.74 -1.62 -1.99
C PHE A 117 14.85 -2.64 -3.14
N LEU A 118 13.72 -3.00 -3.75
CA LEU A 118 13.66 -4.07 -4.74
C LEU A 118 14.20 -3.66 -6.11
N THR A 119 13.94 -2.43 -6.54
CA THR A 119 14.15 -2.01 -7.94
C THR A 119 14.92 -0.70 -8.07
N GLY A 120 15.21 -0.01 -6.96
CA GLY A 120 15.82 1.32 -6.99
C GLY A 120 14.88 2.42 -7.51
N ARG A 121 13.60 2.13 -7.75
CA ARG A 121 12.62 3.05 -8.31
C ARG A 121 11.73 3.66 -7.23
N LYS A 122 11.15 4.81 -7.56
CA LYS A 122 10.09 5.46 -6.78
C LYS A 122 8.72 5.07 -7.31
N ILE A 123 7.72 5.06 -6.44
CA ILE A 123 6.31 5.01 -6.85
C ILE A 123 5.86 6.39 -7.38
N PRO A 124 4.74 6.47 -8.12
CA PRO A 124 4.25 7.75 -8.64
C PRO A 124 3.99 8.79 -7.54
N SER A 125 4.49 10.01 -7.72
CA SER A 125 4.47 11.04 -6.65
C SER A 125 3.06 11.49 -6.26
N TYR A 126 2.09 11.47 -7.19
CA TYR A 126 0.69 11.79 -6.88
C TYR A 126 0.07 10.89 -5.80
N ILE A 127 0.68 9.73 -5.53
CA ILE A 127 0.31 8.81 -4.45
C ILE A 127 0.93 9.27 -3.13
N THR A 128 2.23 9.57 -3.12
CA THR A 128 2.97 9.97 -1.92
C THR A 128 2.65 11.39 -1.46
N ASP A 129 2.22 12.26 -2.39
CA ASP A 129 1.93 13.67 -2.12
C ASP A 129 0.51 13.90 -1.56
N LEU A 130 -0.38 12.91 -1.69
CA LEU A 130 -1.79 12.99 -1.27
C LEU A 130 -2.00 13.44 0.19
N PRO A 131 -1.26 12.92 1.21
CA PRO A 131 -1.35 13.42 2.58
C PRO A 131 -1.10 14.92 2.69
N SER A 132 -0.04 15.42 2.04
CA SER A 132 0.32 16.83 2.05
C SER A 132 -0.75 17.67 1.34
N ASP A 133 -1.28 17.16 0.23
CA ASP A 133 -2.35 17.81 -0.51
C ASP A 133 -3.61 18.00 0.33
N VAL A 134 -4.00 17.01 1.14
CA VAL A 134 -5.13 17.11 2.07
C VAL A 134 -4.82 18.10 3.20
N LEU A 135 -3.68 17.95 3.86
CA LEU A 135 -3.28 18.78 5.01
C LEU A 135 -3.02 20.25 4.62
N SER A 136 -2.75 20.55 3.35
CA SER A 136 -2.63 21.92 2.86
C SER A 136 -3.95 22.71 2.84
N THR A 137 -5.10 22.05 3.10
CA THR A 137 -6.43 22.66 3.04
C THR A 137 -6.97 23.02 4.43
N PRO A 138 -7.80 24.08 4.57
CA PRO A 138 -8.43 24.43 5.85
C PRO A 138 -9.28 23.28 6.43
N PHE A 139 -9.97 22.53 5.56
CA PHE A 139 -10.73 21.34 5.96
C PHE A 139 -9.81 20.25 6.52
N GLY A 140 -8.71 19.93 5.83
CA GLY A 140 -7.73 18.95 6.28
C GLY A 140 -7.12 19.32 7.63
N GLN A 141 -6.82 20.60 7.85
CA GLN A 141 -6.34 21.09 9.16
C GLN A 141 -7.41 20.96 10.25
N THR A 142 -8.67 21.26 9.93
CA THR A 142 -9.77 21.19 10.90
C THR A 142 -10.09 19.74 11.32
N LEU A 143 -10.04 18.80 10.37
CA LEU A 143 -10.33 17.39 10.64
C LEU A 143 -9.10 16.54 10.95
N ARG A 144 -7.90 17.13 10.97
CA ARG A 144 -6.64 16.43 11.23
C ARG A 144 -6.72 15.45 12.41
N PRO A 145 -7.22 15.85 13.62
CA PRO A 145 -7.27 14.93 14.75
C PRO A 145 -8.19 13.71 14.53
N LEU A 146 -9.26 13.89 13.74
CA LEU A 146 -10.19 12.80 13.40
C LEU A 146 -9.57 11.87 12.36
N ILE A 147 -8.92 12.43 11.34
CA ILE A 147 -8.30 11.65 10.26
C ILE A 147 -7.09 10.87 10.78
N GLU A 148 -6.28 11.44 11.68
CA GLU A 148 -5.15 10.76 12.32
C GLU A 148 -5.57 9.55 13.18
N SER A 149 -6.82 9.53 13.67
CA SER A 149 -7.37 8.38 14.39
C SER A 149 -7.79 7.22 13.49
N VAL A 150 -7.79 7.41 12.16
CA VAL A 150 -8.21 6.39 11.19
C VAL A 150 -7.06 5.45 10.88
N SER A 151 -7.32 4.16 11.00
CA SER A 151 -6.43 3.10 10.57
C SER A 151 -7.01 2.35 9.38
N ILE A 152 -6.21 2.11 8.34
CA ILE A 152 -6.62 1.38 7.14
C ILE A 152 -6.02 -0.02 7.22
N ALA A 153 -6.88 -1.03 7.12
CA ALA A 153 -6.49 -2.44 7.01
C ALA A 153 -7.48 -3.15 6.09
N PRO A 154 -7.21 -3.26 4.78
CA PRO A 154 -8.08 -3.98 3.86
C PRO A 154 -8.19 -5.45 4.30
N PRO A 155 -9.41 -5.95 4.57
CA PRO A 155 -9.58 -7.35 4.95
C PRO A 155 -9.22 -8.26 3.77
N THR A 156 -8.47 -9.31 4.07
CA THR A 156 -8.15 -10.39 3.13
C THR A 156 -9.36 -11.30 2.97
N ASP A 157 -9.62 -11.76 1.75
CA ASP A 157 -10.67 -12.73 1.50
C ASP A 157 -10.22 -14.13 1.95
N ASP A 158 -10.65 -14.54 3.15
CA ASP A 158 -10.35 -15.86 3.73
C ASP A 158 -10.99 -17.04 2.96
N SER A 159 -11.84 -16.78 1.95
CA SER A 159 -12.45 -17.85 1.15
C SER A 159 -11.45 -18.68 0.32
N PHE A 160 -10.19 -18.24 0.22
CA PHE A 160 -9.07 -19.01 -0.36
C PHE A 160 -8.23 -19.79 0.67
N ASN A 161 -8.49 -19.67 1.97
CA ASN A 161 -7.64 -20.27 3.02
C ASN A 161 -7.97 -21.75 3.33
N GLY A 162 -8.85 -22.40 2.55
CA GLY A 162 -9.11 -23.82 2.65
C GLY A 162 -8.13 -24.65 1.84
N HIS A 163 -6.98 -25.06 2.42
CA HIS A 163 -6.39 -26.43 2.34
C HIS A 163 -4.90 -26.58 2.68
N TYR A 164 -4.13 -25.55 3.04
CA TYR A 164 -2.74 -25.75 3.49
C TYR A 164 -2.64 -25.85 5.02
N GLY A 165 -3.11 -26.97 5.57
CA GLY A 165 -2.98 -27.25 7.00
C GLY A 165 -3.75 -28.47 7.46
N GLN A 166 -3.37 -29.66 6.98
CA GLN A 166 -3.32 -30.94 7.73
C GLN A 166 -3.16 -32.11 6.75
N ARG A 167 -1.91 -32.55 6.54
CA ARG A 167 -1.44 -33.94 6.63
C ARG A 167 0.01 -34.03 6.15
#